data_AF-A0A8J7R8U4-F1
#
_entry.id   AF-A0A8J7R8U4-F1
#
_cell.length_a   1.000
_cell.length_b   1.000
_cell.length_c   1.000
_cell.angle_alpha   90.00
_cell.angle_beta   90.00
_cell.angle_gamma   90.00
#
_symmetry.space_group_name_H-M   'P 1'
#
loop_
_entity.id
_entity.type
_entity.pdbx_description
1 polymer ?
#
loop_
_entity_poly.entity_id
_entity_poly.type
_entity_poly.pdbx_seq_one_letter_code
_entity_poly.pdbx_strand_id
1 'polypeptide(L)' 'MDPFIKSLRHRRATVQARIEDEQARPVPDQLRLSALKRLKLRFRDQIEFIERMNQRGETIPIPVVRRRSHRPLLSGRS' A
#
# COMPACT_ATOMS: atom_id res chain seq x y z
N MET A 1 9.54 -13.97 -9.64
CA MET A 1 9.20 -12.63 -9.09
C MET A 1 8.62 -12.82 -7.71
N ASP A 2 9.19 -12.15 -6.70
CA ASP A 2 8.78 -12.25 -5.30
C ASP A 2 7.27 -11.90 -5.14
N PRO A 3 6.43 -12.80 -4.58
CA PRO A 3 5.01 -12.56 -4.35
C PRO A 3 4.73 -11.28 -3.54
N PHE A 4 5.64 -10.89 -2.64
CA PHE A 4 5.49 -9.68 -1.85
C PHE A 4 5.64 -8.42 -2.70
N ILE A 5 6.67 -8.35 -3.57
CA ILE A 5 6.85 -7.26 -4.54
C ILE A 5 5.64 -7.15 -5.48
N LYS A 6 5.10 -8.29 -5.95
CA LYS A 6 3.88 -8.30 -6.76
C LYS A 6 2.71 -7.65 -6.02
N SER A 7 2.55 -7.95 -4.73
CA SER A 7 1.50 -7.34 -3.90
C SER A 7 1.69 -5.83 -3.70
N LEU A 8 2.94 -5.36 -3.51
CA LEU A 8 3.26 -3.94 -3.37
C LEU A 8 2.97 -3.17 -4.67
N ARG A 9 3.34 -3.75 -5.82
CA ARG A 9 3.04 -3.19 -7.15
C ARG A 9 1.53 -3.06 -7.37
N HIS A 10 0.76 -4.08 -7.01
CA HIS A 10 -0.70 -4.04 -7.09
C HIS A 10 -1.32 -2.97 -6.18
N ARG A 11 -0.86 -2.86 -4.92
CA ARG A 11 -1.29 -1.80 -3.99
C ARG A 11 -0.96 -0.41 -4.52
N ARG A 12 0.23 -0.22 -5.10
CA ARG A 12 0.65 1.05 -5.73
C ARG A 12 -0.26 1.42 -6.90
N ALA A 13 -0.60 0.46 -7.77
CA ALA A 13 -1.54 0.67 -8.87
C ALA A 13 -2.94 1.05 -8.37
N THR A 14 -3.42 0.42 -7.30
CA THR A 14 -4.70 0.78 -6.67
C THR A 14 -4.69 2.22 -6.15
N VAL A 15 -3.59 2.65 -5.52
CA VAL A 15 -3.46 4.06 -5.07
C VAL A 15 -3.42 5.02 -6.26
N GLN A 16 -2.77 4.64 -7.36
CA GLN A 16 -2.73 5.44 -8.57
C GLN A 16 -4.14 5.64 -9.16
N ALA A 17 -4.94 4.58 -9.29
CA ALA A 17 -6.33 4.69 -9.73
C ALA A 17 -7.14 5.63 -8.82
N ARG A 18 -6.98 5.52 -7.48
CA ARG A 18 -7.66 6.45 -6.54
C ARG A 18 -7.22 7.91 -6.68
N ILE A 19 -5.98 8.16 -7.10
CA ILE A 19 -5.51 9.52 -7.38
C ILE A 19 -6.22 10.04 -8.63
N GLU A 20 -6.29 9.24 -9.68
CA GLU A 20 -6.97 9.59 -10.94
C GLU A 20 -8.46 9.86 -10.69
N ASP A 21 -9.14 8.99 -9.93
CA ASP A 21 -10.54 9.16 -9.55
C ASP A 21 -10.77 10.48 -8.79
N GLU A 22 -9.88 10.81 -7.84
CA GLU A 22 -10.00 12.04 -7.04
C GLU A 22 -9.69 13.30 -7.85
N GLN A 23 -8.74 13.22 -8.79
CA GLN A 23 -8.41 14.32 -9.70
C GLN A 23 -9.52 14.60 -10.72
N ALA A 24 -10.27 13.56 -11.12
CA ALA A 24 -11.40 13.69 -12.03
C ALA A 24 -12.65 14.32 -11.37
N ARG A 25 -12.65 14.52 -10.05
CA ARG A 25 -13.79 15.11 -9.34
C ARG A 25 -13.95 16.59 -9.72
N PRO A 26 -15.19 17.10 -9.85
CA PRO A 26 -15.44 18.52 -10.12
C PRO A 26 -14.80 19.46 -9.10
N VAL A 27 -14.70 19.02 -7.83
CA VAL A 27 -13.97 19.71 -6.76
C VAL A 27 -13.05 18.70 -6.08
N PRO A 28 -11.76 18.64 -6.45
CA PRO A 28 -10.82 17.68 -5.88
C PRO A 28 -10.47 18.01 -4.43
N ASP A 29 -10.44 17.01 -3.56
CA ASP A 29 -9.91 17.14 -2.20
C ASP A 29 -8.36 17.12 -2.22
N GLN A 30 -7.75 18.29 -2.09
CA GLN A 30 -6.29 18.45 -2.12
C GLN A 30 -5.59 17.73 -0.95
N LEU A 31 -6.20 17.67 0.23
CA LEU A 31 -5.62 16.98 1.38
C LEU A 31 -5.59 15.48 1.10
N ARG A 32 -6.68 14.92 0.58
CA ARG A 32 -6.78 13.52 0.18
C ARG A 32 -5.81 13.18 -0.95
N LEU A 33 -5.68 14.03 -1.97
CA LEU A 33 -4.69 13.87 -3.03
C LEU A 33 -3.26 13.86 -2.48
N SER A 34 -2.93 14.77 -1.57
CA SER A 34 -1.60 14.81 -0.94
C SER A 34 -1.30 13.53 -0.16
N ALA A 35 -2.29 12.97 0.53
CA ALA A 35 -2.15 11.73 1.29
C ALA A 35 -1.96 10.53 0.37
N LEU A 36 -2.75 10.44 -0.71
CA LEU A 36 -2.63 9.37 -1.71
C LEU A 36 -1.27 9.42 -2.43
N LYS A 37 -0.80 10.62 -2.83
CA LYS A 37 0.52 10.79 -3.45
C LYS A 37 1.65 10.36 -2.52
N ARG A 38 1.59 10.75 -1.24
CA ARG A 38 2.55 10.29 -0.21
C ARG A 38 2.53 8.78 -0.04
N LEU A 39 1.35 8.16 -0.04
CA LEU A 39 1.22 6.71 0.05
C LEU A 39 1.81 6.01 -1.18
N LYS A 40 1.57 6.53 -2.38
CA LYS A 40 2.19 6.03 -3.63
C LYS A 40 3.71 6.07 -3.56
N LEU A 41 4.27 7.17 -3.05
CA LEU A 41 5.71 7.35 -2.87
C LEU A 41 6.29 6.28 -1.93
N ARG A 42 5.65 6.06 -0.76
CA ARG A 42 6.07 5.03 0.18
C ARG A 42 6.10 3.63 -0.43
N PHE A 43 5.12 3.28 -1.26
CA PHE A 43 5.13 2.00 -1.96
C PHE A 43 6.27 1.88 -2.98
N ARG A 44 6.59 2.96 -3.70
CA ARG A 44 7.75 3.00 -4.60
C ARG A 44 9.04 2.75 -3.80
N ASP A 45 9.25 3.51 -2.73
CA ASP A 45 10.48 3.44 -1.94
C ASP A 45 10.65 2.05 -1.29
N GLN A 46 9.56 1.43 -0.84
CA GLN A 46 9.55 0.04 -0.36
C GLN A 46 9.95 -0.96 -1.45
N ILE A 47 9.38 -0.84 -2.66
CA ILE A 47 9.74 -1.72 -3.79
C ILE A 47 11.22 -1.58 -4.12
N GLU A 48 11.71 -0.35 -4.27
CA GLU A 48 13.11 -0.07 -4.60
C GLU A 48 14.08 -0.54 -3.51
N PHE A 49 13.69 -0.44 -2.23
CA PHE A 49 14.49 -0.98 -1.13
C PHE A 49 14.64 -2.49 -1.26
N ILE A 50 13.53 -3.21 -1.45
CA ILE A 50 13.53 -4.67 -1.51
C ILE A 50 14.22 -5.17 -2.77
N GLU A 51 14.00 -4.52 -3.92
CA GLU A 51 14.69 -4.86 -5.16
C GLU A 51 16.21 -4.68 -5.02
N ARG A 52 16.68 -3.61 -4.36
CA ARG A 52 18.10 -3.42 -4.07
C ARG A 52 18.67 -4.47 -3.13
N MET A 53 17.92 -4.89 -2.10
CA MET A 53 18.35 -5.97 -1.19
C MET A 53 18.44 -7.32 -1.91
N ASN A 54 17.42 -7.64 -2.71
CA ASN A 54 17.40 -8.86 -3.53
C ASN A 54 18.55 -8.91 -4.54
N GLN A 55 18.91 -7.76 -5.15
CA GLN A 55 20.07 -7.66 -6.06
C GLN A 55 21.40 -7.92 -5.36
N ARG A 56 21.52 -7.60 -4.06
CA ARG A 56 22.73 -7.84 -3.26
C ARG A 56 22.84 -9.26 -2.72
N GLY A 57 21.84 -10.11 -2.97
CA GLY A 57 21.78 -11.48 -2.42
C GLY A 57 21.36 -11.52 -0.95
N GLU A 58 21.06 -10.38 -0.34
CA GLU A 58 20.54 -10.29 1.02
C GLU A 58 19.02 -10.53 0.99
N THR A 59 18.63 -11.80 1.16
CA THR A 59 17.22 -12.17 1.36
C THR A 59 16.82 -11.84 2.80
N ILE A 60 16.63 -10.55 3.10
CA ILE A 60 16.19 -10.11 4.42
C ILE A 60 14.74 -10.56 4.62
N PRO A 61 14.41 -11.32 5.68
CA PRO A 61 13.03 -11.66 5.99
C PRO A 61 12.30 -10.38 6.43
N ILE A 62 11.48 -9.83 5.54
CA ILE A 62 10.68 -8.62 5.83
C ILE A 62 9.50 -9.02 6.71
N PRO A 63 9.41 -8.57 7.97
CA PRO A 63 8.28 -8.88 8.82
C PRO A 63 7.03 -8.17 8.30
N VAL A 64 6.11 -8.92 7.68
CA VAL A 64 4.83 -8.39 7.21
C VAL A 64 3.88 -8.32 8.41
N VAL A 65 3.78 -7.15 9.04
CA VAL A 65 2.79 -6.90 10.08
C VAL A 65 1.39 -6.85 9.45
N ARG A 66 0.67 -7.97 9.52
CA ARG A 66 -0.76 -7.99 9.20
C ARG A 66 -1.49 -7.20 10.28
N ARG A 67 -1.85 -5.95 9.98
CA ARG A 67 -2.72 -5.15 10.84
C ARG A 67 -4.02 -5.93 11.02
N ARG A 68 -4.26 -6.49 12.23
CA ARG A 68 -5.44 -7.31 12.52
C ARG A 68 -6.68 -6.53 12.06
N SER A 69 -7.47 -7.12 11.17
CA SER A 69 -8.81 -6.64 10.88
C SER A 69 -9.56 -6.65 12.21
N HIS A 70 -10.11 -5.50 12.60
CA HIS A 70 -10.96 -5.40 13.76
C HIS A 70 -12.16 -6.32 13.52
N ARG A 71 -12.21 -7.45 14.23
CA ARG A 71 -13.32 -8.39 14.16
C ARG A 71 -14.31 -7.93 15.24
N PRO A 72 -15.43 -7.27 14.89
CA PRO A 72 -16.39 -6.88 15.90
C PRO A 72 -16.94 -8.17 16.52
N LEU A 73 -16.80 -8.30 17.84
CA LEU A 73 -17.47 -9.35 18.59
C LEU A 73 -18.96 -9.02 18.54
N LEU A 74 -19.71 -9.73 17.70
CA LEU A 74 -21.16 -9.72 17.77
C LEU A 74 -21.54 -10.30 19.14
N SER A 75 -21.83 -9.41 20.09
CA SER A 75 -22.41 -9.77 21.39
C SER A 75 -23.88 -10.15 21.15
N GLY A 76 -24.09 -11.38 20.70
CA GLY A 76 -25.39 -12.05 20.72
C GLY A 76 -25.44 -12.96 21.94
N ARG A 77 -26.27 -12.59 22.92
CA ARG A 77 -26.83 -13.39 24.04
C ARG A 77 -27.43 -12.39 25.03
N SER A 78 -28.59 -12.59 25.63
CA SER A 78 -29.76 -13.46 25.44
C SER A 78 -30.81 -12.87 26.38
#